data_AF-A0A2M8KT02-F1
#
_entry.id   AF-A0A2M8KT02-F1
#
_cell.length_a   1.000
_cell.length_b   1.000
_cell.length_c   1.000
_cell.angle_alpha   90.00
_cell.angle_beta   90.00
_cell.angle_gamma   90.00
#
_symmetry.space_group_name_H-M   'P 1'
#
loop_
_entity.id
_entity.type
_entity.pdbx_description
1 polymer ?
#
loop_
_entity_poly.entity_id
_entity_poly.type
_entity_poly.pdbx_seq_one_letter_code
_entity_poly.pdbx_strand_id
1 'polypeptide(L)'
;NGIHNFWINIGRYSDSSYIRVPKNIQIKLKKLLPLVSVQNTKTLASKKLQWKQIEKPFWRHVKRLAIQTPLTIHSLEVRITGYGTISSYVYNKNDKNHLVCYLRKDMSVAHLAEIILTALFRSTQKTLNVPWEATEGMVDILLTKSTLAKYCTNYKPTLYATNHTRRIHQTLSKKYVASLGLLFEKPFTVQKDTIYFLGKSLSPKLTKSQATILKFCIQNENSIVNYDMLGSLLWSSDEQFSLWAINKQLQRLEAKLQMNGVPNTMFRIVRGQGFVLTNI
;
A
#
# COMPACT_ATOMS: atom_id res chain seq x y z
N ASN A 1 20.19 -29.11 2.47
CA ASN A 1 19.22 -29.17 3.57
C ASN A 1 18.07 -28.22 3.27
N GLY A 2 16.89 -28.76 2.99
CA GLY A 2 15.64 -27.99 2.93
C GLY A 2 15.20 -27.66 4.36
N ILE A 3 14.37 -26.63 4.52
CA ILE A 3 13.81 -26.30 5.84
C ILE A 3 12.86 -27.44 6.21
N HIS A 4 13.34 -28.35 7.06
CA HIS A 4 12.48 -29.38 7.65
C HIS A 4 11.33 -28.65 8.37
N ASN A 5 10.11 -29.11 8.14
CA ASN A 5 8.90 -28.63 8.83
C ASN A 5 8.37 -27.23 8.41
N PHE A 6 8.59 -26.80 7.16
CA PHE A 6 8.01 -25.57 6.59
C PHE A 6 6.51 -25.34 6.90
N TRP A 7 5.73 -26.41 7.14
CA TRP A 7 4.28 -26.33 7.35
C TRP A 7 3.78 -26.73 8.75
N ILE A 8 4.62 -26.77 9.78
CA ILE A 8 4.22 -27.29 11.10
C ILE A 8 3.95 -26.17 12.09
N ASN A 9 2.67 -25.79 12.19
CA ASN A 9 1.89 -25.36 13.35
C ASN A 9 0.85 -24.31 12.94
N ILE A 10 -0.44 -24.69 13.00
CA ILE A 10 -1.56 -23.73 13.00
C ILE A 10 -1.85 -23.43 14.48
N GLY A 11 -1.17 -22.43 15.03
CA GLY A 11 -1.45 -21.91 16.36
C GLY A 11 -2.22 -20.59 16.27
N ARG A 12 -3.29 -20.42 17.07
CA ARG A 12 -3.77 -19.07 17.39
C ARG A 12 -2.71 -18.42 18.27
N TYR A 13 -1.95 -17.49 17.70
CA TYR A 13 -0.91 -16.79 18.44
C TYR A 13 -1.44 -15.46 19.01
N SER A 14 -1.09 -15.19 20.26
CA SER A 14 -1.26 -13.90 20.92
C SER A 14 0.10 -13.21 20.98
N ASP A 15 0.35 -12.20 20.14
CA ASP A 15 1.61 -11.45 20.20
C ASP A 15 1.40 -9.96 20.49
N SER A 16 2.30 -9.43 21.32
CA SER A 16 2.21 -8.17 22.07
C SER A 16 2.98 -7.00 21.45
N SER A 17 3.46 -7.16 20.21
CA SER A 17 4.41 -6.26 19.54
C SER A 17 3.80 -5.33 18.48
N TYR A 18 2.47 -5.16 18.46
CA TYR A 18 1.83 -4.16 17.60
C TYR A 18 1.64 -2.84 18.34
N ILE A 19 1.67 -1.73 17.58
CA ILE A 19 1.17 -0.40 17.99
C ILE A 19 -0.01 -0.64 18.92
N ARG A 20 0.05 -0.16 20.17
CA ARG A 20 -1.07 -0.28 21.12
C ARG A 20 -2.26 0.47 20.54
N VAL A 21 -3.04 -0.23 19.72
CA VAL A 21 -4.27 0.30 19.16
C VAL A 21 -5.20 0.53 20.35
N PRO A 22 -5.70 1.75 20.56
CA PRO A 22 -6.64 2.05 21.64
C PRO A 22 -7.77 1.00 21.70
N LYS A 23 -8.13 0.53 22.91
CA LYS A 23 -9.10 -0.57 23.11
C LYS A 23 -10.42 -0.33 22.38
N ASN A 24 -10.89 0.91 22.34
CA ASN A 24 -12.09 1.32 21.60
C ASN A 24 -11.97 1.07 20.08
N ILE A 25 -10.81 1.33 19.48
CA ILE A 25 -10.54 1.03 18.08
C ILE A 25 -10.46 -0.49 17.86
N GLN A 26 -9.82 -1.25 18.77
CA GLN A 26 -9.80 -2.71 18.68
C GLN A 26 -11.21 -3.31 18.72
N ILE A 27 -12.08 -2.82 19.60
CA ILE A 27 -13.47 -3.26 19.70
C ILE A 27 -14.24 -2.93 18.41
N LYS A 28 -14.08 -1.70 17.87
CA LYS A 28 -14.68 -1.31 16.59
C LYS A 28 -14.17 -2.17 15.44
N LEU A 29 -12.87 -2.41 15.35
CA LEU A 29 -12.27 -3.29 14.34
C LEU A 29 -12.79 -4.72 14.47
N LYS A 30 -12.85 -5.30 15.67
CA LYS A 30 -13.43 -6.63 15.90
C LYS A 30 -14.89 -6.73 15.47
N LYS A 31 -15.66 -5.65 15.64
CA LYS A 31 -17.05 -5.53 15.16
C LYS A 31 -17.19 -5.29 13.65
N LEU A 32 -16.15 -4.75 12.99
CA LEU A 32 -16.06 -4.55 11.53
C LEU A 32 -15.38 -5.72 10.80
N LEU A 33 -14.79 -6.67 11.53
CA LEU A 33 -14.23 -7.91 11.02
C LEU A 33 -15.21 -9.09 10.83
N PRO A 34 -16.56 -9.01 11.03
CA PRO A 34 -17.38 -10.21 10.94
C PRO A 34 -17.43 -10.68 9.47
N LEU A 35 -17.38 -12.00 9.28
CA LEU A 35 -17.75 -12.75 8.05
C LEU A 35 -16.67 -13.10 7.00
N VAL A 36 -15.38 -12.80 7.18
CA VAL A 36 -14.35 -13.50 6.38
C VAL A 36 -13.96 -14.75 7.15
N SER A 37 -14.58 -15.89 6.82
CA SER A 37 -14.25 -17.18 7.42
C SER A 37 -12.73 -17.37 7.45
N VAL A 38 -12.19 -17.31 8.66
CA VAL A 38 -10.82 -17.70 8.96
C VAL A 38 -10.76 -19.18 8.59
N GLN A 39 -9.94 -19.50 7.58
CA GLN A 39 -9.76 -20.81 6.93
C GLN A 39 -10.71 -21.11 5.77
N ASN A 40 -10.50 -20.44 4.63
CA ASN A 40 -10.73 -21.13 3.36
C ASN A 40 -9.59 -22.16 3.18
N THR A 41 -9.72 -23.33 3.82
CA THR A 41 -8.73 -24.43 3.79
C THR A 41 -8.30 -24.78 2.36
N LYS A 42 -9.22 -24.66 1.41
CA LYS A 42 -8.96 -24.83 -0.03
C LYS A 42 -7.93 -23.83 -0.56
N THR A 43 -8.02 -22.55 -0.17
CA THR A 43 -7.04 -21.52 -0.58
C THR A 43 -5.66 -21.82 -0.01
N LEU A 44 -5.58 -22.19 1.27
CA LEU A 44 -4.31 -22.54 1.90
C LEU A 44 -3.69 -23.79 1.24
N ALA A 45 -4.48 -24.84 1.03
CA ALA A 45 -4.04 -26.06 0.37
C ALA A 45 -3.54 -25.78 -1.06
N SER A 46 -4.25 -24.94 -1.81
CA SER A 46 -3.86 -24.50 -3.15
C SER A 46 -2.52 -23.74 -3.13
N LYS A 47 -2.34 -22.76 -2.24
CA LYS A 47 -1.06 -22.03 -2.10
C LYS A 47 0.08 -22.95 -1.69
N LYS A 48 -0.18 -23.89 -0.78
CA LYS A 48 0.80 -24.91 -0.37
C LYS A 48 1.22 -25.79 -1.54
N LEU A 49 0.28 -26.24 -2.38
CA LEU A 49 0.59 -27.03 -3.57
C LEU A 49 1.41 -26.21 -4.59
N GLN A 50 1.01 -24.97 -4.85
CA GLN A 50 1.74 -24.04 -5.73
C GLN A 50 3.17 -23.80 -5.22
N TRP A 51 3.35 -23.57 -3.92
CA TRP A 51 4.67 -23.37 -3.33
C TRP A 51 5.55 -24.62 -3.48
N LYS A 52 5.00 -25.81 -3.20
CA LYS A 52 5.75 -27.08 -3.33
C LYS A 52 6.34 -27.29 -4.72
N GLN A 53 5.67 -26.81 -5.77
CA GLN A 53 6.18 -26.89 -7.14
C GLN A 53 7.44 -26.03 -7.37
N ILE A 54 7.57 -24.92 -6.63
CA ILE A 54 8.64 -23.94 -6.83
C ILE A 54 9.70 -23.96 -5.73
N GLU A 55 9.43 -24.55 -4.58
CA GLU A 55 10.27 -24.51 -3.38
C GLU A 55 11.70 -25.00 -3.62
N LYS A 56 11.85 -26.19 -4.21
CA LYS A 56 13.17 -26.79 -4.49
C LYS A 56 14.00 -25.97 -5.49
N PRO A 57 13.47 -25.59 -6.68
CA PRO A 57 14.23 -24.75 -7.60
C PRO A 57 14.48 -23.34 -7.02
N PHE A 58 13.55 -22.78 -6.25
CA PHE A 58 13.71 -21.51 -5.56
C PHE A 58 14.94 -21.51 -4.64
N TRP A 59 14.97 -22.42 -3.65
CA TRP A 59 16.09 -22.49 -2.72
C TRP A 59 17.42 -22.86 -3.36
N ARG A 60 17.39 -23.66 -4.45
CA ARG A 60 18.60 -23.94 -5.23
C ARG A 60 19.16 -22.67 -5.85
N HIS A 61 18.30 -21.80 -6.42
CA HIS A 61 18.74 -20.56 -7.02
C HIS A 61 19.23 -19.57 -5.96
N VAL A 62 18.49 -19.41 -4.86
CA VAL A 62 18.88 -18.54 -3.72
C VAL A 62 20.27 -18.91 -3.20
N LYS A 63 20.57 -20.20 -3.06
CA LYS A 63 21.91 -20.66 -2.64
C LYS A 63 23.02 -20.30 -3.63
N ARG A 64 22.73 -20.31 -4.93
CA ARG A 64 23.69 -19.95 -5.99
C ARG A 64 23.96 -18.46 -6.06
N LEU A 65 23.02 -17.62 -5.62
CA LEU A 65 23.22 -16.17 -5.58
C LEU A 65 24.31 -15.74 -4.59
N ALA A 66 24.89 -16.69 -3.82
CA ALA A 66 25.96 -16.46 -2.86
C ALA A 66 25.68 -15.23 -1.99
N ILE A 67 24.40 -15.01 -1.66
CA ILE A 67 23.98 -13.87 -0.87
C ILE A 67 24.73 -14.04 0.44
N GLN A 68 25.71 -13.17 0.70
CA GLN A 68 26.44 -13.12 1.95
C GLN A 68 25.49 -12.55 3.00
N THR A 69 24.45 -13.32 3.32
CA THR A 69 23.46 -12.98 4.31
C THR A 69 23.91 -13.56 5.64
N PRO A 70 24.15 -12.74 6.68
CA PRO A 70 24.16 -13.23 8.06
C PRO A 70 22.79 -13.78 8.49
N LEU A 71 21.76 -13.53 7.69
CA LEU A 71 20.38 -14.01 7.83
C LEU A 71 20.27 -15.49 7.40
N THR A 72 20.62 -16.41 8.29
CA THR A 72 20.25 -17.82 8.13
C THR A 72 18.79 -17.98 8.58
N ILE A 73 17.84 -18.02 7.65
CA ILE A 73 16.43 -18.31 7.98
C ILE A 73 16.33 -19.78 8.39
N HIS A 74 16.02 -20.05 9.67
CA HIS A 74 15.91 -21.43 10.16
C HIS A 74 14.48 -21.97 10.03
N SER A 75 13.49 -21.10 10.15
CA SER A 75 12.08 -21.45 10.02
C SER A 75 11.32 -20.30 9.34
N LEU A 76 10.33 -20.68 8.54
CA LEU A 76 9.49 -19.79 7.77
C LEU A 76 8.03 -20.11 8.08
N GLU A 77 7.29 -19.13 8.58
CA GLU A 77 5.84 -19.21 8.74
C GLU A 77 5.16 -18.39 7.65
N VAL A 78 4.17 -18.97 6.96
CA VAL A 78 3.36 -18.25 5.97
C VAL A 78 1.94 -18.08 6.50
N ARG A 79 1.56 -16.83 6.74
CA ARG A 79 0.23 -16.41 7.19
C ARG A 79 -0.57 -15.91 6.00
N ILE A 80 -1.61 -16.63 5.61
CA ILE A 80 -2.53 -16.16 4.57
C ILE A 80 -3.55 -15.22 5.20
N THR A 81 -3.65 -14.01 4.66
CA THR A 81 -4.55 -12.97 5.18
C THR A 81 -5.62 -12.58 4.15
N GLY A 82 -6.80 -12.19 4.64
CA GLY A 82 -7.84 -11.57 3.80
C GLY A 82 -7.70 -10.06 3.67
N TYR A 83 -6.83 -9.45 4.47
CA TYR A 83 -6.62 -8.01 4.64
C TYR A 83 -5.12 -7.65 4.58
N GLY A 84 -4.79 -6.38 4.35
CA GLY A 84 -3.40 -5.88 4.34
C GLY A 84 -2.78 -5.67 2.96
N THR A 85 -1.46 -5.50 2.94
CA THR A 85 -0.65 -5.36 1.72
C THR A 85 -0.67 -6.66 0.90
N ILE A 86 -0.21 -6.59 -0.35
CA ILE A 86 -0.04 -7.75 -1.24
C ILE A 86 0.74 -8.86 -0.52
N SER A 87 1.85 -8.44 0.09
CA SER A 87 2.85 -9.29 0.71
C SER A 87 3.54 -8.45 1.79
N SER A 88 3.93 -9.03 2.92
CA SER A 88 4.79 -8.39 3.93
C SER A 88 5.50 -9.43 4.80
N TYR A 89 6.47 -9.00 5.60
CA TYR A 89 7.14 -9.88 6.55
C TYR A 89 7.48 -9.21 7.86
N VAL A 90 7.63 -10.07 8.87
CA VAL A 90 8.26 -9.76 10.14
C VAL A 90 9.42 -10.73 10.30
N TYR A 91 10.59 -10.19 10.65
CA TYR A 91 11.77 -10.99 10.91
C TYR A 91 12.12 -10.86 12.39
N ASN A 92 12.06 -11.97 13.12
CA ASN A 92 12.41 -12.02 14.53
C ASN A 92 13.83 -12.56 14.70
N LYS A 93 14.77 -11.67 15.02
CA LYS A 93 16.16 -12.05 15.32
C LYS A 93 16.29 -12.87 16.59
N ASN A 94 15.40 -12.67 17.56
CA ASN A 94 15.49 -13.28 18.89
C ASN A 94 14.91 -14.70 18.93
N ASP A 95 14.13 -15.08 17.92
CA ASP A 95 13.52 -16.42 17.81
C ASP A 95 14.16 -17.21 16.66
N LYS A 96 15.42 -17.65 16.84
CA LYS A 96 16.14 -18.52 15.90
C LYS A 96 16.11 -18.06 14.43
N ASN A 97 16.09 -16.75 14.17
CA ASN A 97 15.93 -16.19 12.82
C ASN A 97 14.63 -16.65 12.13
N HIS A 98 13.53 -16.64 12.86
CA HIS A 98 12.21 -16.95 12.35
C HIS A 98 11.70 -15.83 11.42
N LEU A 99 11.32 -16.21 10.20
CA LEU A 99 10.70 -15.32 9.23
C LEU A 99 9.20 -15.60 9.17
N VAL A 100 8.38 -14.60 9.48
CA VAL A 100 6.93 -14.66 9.32
C VAL A 100 6.55 -13.86 8.07
N CYS A 101 6.05 -14.54 7.05
CA CYS A 101 5.54 -13.94 5.82
C CYS A 101 4.02 -13.84 5.86
N TYR A 102 3.48 -12.68 5.53
CA TYR A 102 2.05 -12.46 5.35
C TYR A 102 1.76 -12.35 3.85
N LEU A 103 0.88 -13.20 3.34
CA LEU A 103 0.48 -13.22 1.94
C LEU A 103 -1.03 -13.04 1.84
N ARG A 104 -1.46 -12.07 1.03
CA ARG A 104 -2.90 -11.86 0.81
C ARG A 104 -3.48 -13.01 -0.02
N LYS A 105 -4.68 -13.48 0.34
CA LYS A 105 -5.31 -14.69 -0.22
C LYS A 105 -5.45 -14.68 -1.76
N ASP A 106 -5.62 -13.51 -2.35
CA ASP A 106 -5.77 -13.27 -3.79
C ASP A 106 -4.43 -13.15 -4.54
N MET A 107 -3.29 -13.16 -3.85
CA MET A 107 -1.96 -12.99 -4.45
C MET A 107 -1.28 -14.33 -4.74
N SER A 108 -0.46 -14.38 -5.79
CA SER A 108 0.27 -15.59 -6.20
C SER A 108 1.42 -15.93 -5.26
N VAL A 109 1.87 -17.20 -5.25
CA VAL A 109 3.06 -17.63 -4.50
C VAL A 109 4.37 -16.98 -4.98
N ALA A 110 4.36 -16.32 -6.14
CA ALA A 110 5.49 -15.51 -6.59
C ALA A 110 5.76 -14.32 -5.63
N HIS A 111 4.72 -13.74 -5.03
CA HIS A 111 4.89 -12.69 -4.02
C HIS A 111 5.40 -13.24 -2.68
N LEU A 112 5.24 -14.54 -2.42
CA LEU A 112 5.94 -15.17 -1.30
C LEU A 112 7.45 -15.29 -1.58
N ALA A 113 7.83 -15.65 -2.82
CA ALA A 113 9.22 -15.67 -3.25
C ALA A 113 9.86 -14.27 -3.18
N GLU A 114 9.15 -13.24 -3.62
CA GLU A 114 9.51 -11.81 -3.44
C GLU A 114 9.83 -11.51 -1.99
N ILE A 115 8.88 -11.70 -1.07
CA ILE A 115 9.08 -11.39 0.36
C ILE A 115 10.33 -12.08 0.91
N ILE A 116 10.53 -13.36 0.59
CA ILE A 116 11.68 -14.12 1.11
C ILE A 116 12.99 -13.54 0.57
N LEU A 117 13.06 -13.22 -0.72
CA LEU A 117 14.22 -12.58 -1.31
C LEU A 117 14.48 -11.20 -0.69
N THR A 118 13.44 -10.36 -0.55
CA THR A 118 13.53 -9.04 0.08
C THR A 118 14.02 -9.15 1.52
N ALA A 119 13.53 -10.15 2.28
CA ALA A 119 13.98 -10.40 3.65
C ALA A 119 15.46 -10.80 3.71
N LEU A 120 15.94 -11.61 2.77
CA LEU A 120 17.36 -11.98 2.66
C LEU A 120 18.22 -10.77 2.29
N PHE A 121 17.86 -10.04 1.24
CA PHE A 121 18.60 -8.86 0.78
C PHE A 121 18.61 -7.70 1.77
N ARG A 122 17.73 -7.69 2.78
CA ARG A 122 17.71 -6.65 3.82
C ARG A 122 19.03 -6.51 4.56
N SER A 123 19.77 -7.61 4.76
CA SER A 123 21.11 -7.55 5.35
C SER A 123 22.11 -6.87 4.42
N THR A 124 22.18 -7.33 3.17
CA THR A 124 23.01 -6.75 2.10
C THR A 124 22.72 -5.27 1.90
N GLN A 125 21.44 -4.86 1.94
CA GLN A 125 21.03 -3.46 1.86
C GLN A 125 21.73 -2.61 2.93
N LYS A 126 21.74 -3.09 4.18
CA LYS A 126 22.34 -2.39 5.32
C LYS A 126 23.86 -2.39 5.22
N THR A 127 24.47 -3.52 4.88
CA THR A 127 25.93 -3.64 4.78
C THR A 127 26.49 -2.77 3.66
N LEU A 128 25.82 -2.71 2.50
CA LEU A 128 26.26 -1.93 1.35
C LEU A 128 25.72 -0.48 1.34
N ASN A 129 24.91 -0.11 2.34
CA ASN A 129 24.26 1.20 2.45
C ASN A 129 23.53 1.64 1.17
N VAL A 130 22.82 0.73 0.52
CA VAL A 130 22.09 1.00 -0.72
C VAL A 130 20.62 1.33 -0.45
N PRO A 131 19.97 2.16 -1.30
CA PRO A 131 18.55 2.45 -1.17
C PRO A 131 17.71 1.18 -1.34
N TRP A 132 16.50 1.18 -0.75
CA TRP A 132 15.61 0.01 -0.81
C TRP A 132 15.26 -0.36 -2.25
N GLU A 133 15.09 0.65 -3.11
CA GLU A 133 14.80 0.53 -4.53
C GLU A 133 15.87 -0.27 -5.27
N ALA A 134 17.15 -0.16 -4.87
CA ALA A 134 18.21 -0.95 -5.49
C ALA A 134 18.04 -2.44 -5.18
N THR A 135 17.75 -2.79 -3.93
CA THR A 135 17.49 -4.18 -3.54
C THR A 135 16.19 -4.72 -4.12
N GLU A 136 15.15 -3.90 -4.19
CA GLU A 136 13.87 -4.29 -4.80
C GLU A 136 14.02 -4.50 -6.31
N GLY A 137 14.83 -3.67 -7.00
CA GLY A 137 15.15 -3.86 -8.41
C GLY A 137 15.88 -5.17 -8.68
N MET A 138 16.75 -5.60 -7.76
CA MET A 138 17.38 -6.92 -7.85
C MET A 138 16.36 -8.04 -7.69
N VAL A 139 15.44 -7.96 -6.72
CA VAL A 139 14.36 -8.93 -6.53
C VAL A 139 13.49 -9.01 -7.78
N ASP A 140 13.08 -7.86 -8.33
CA ASP A 140 12.30 -7.78 -9.56
C ASP A 140 13.01 -8.46 -10.73
N ILE A 141 14.31 -8.21 -10.91
CA ILE A 141 15.13 -8.87 -11.95
C ILE A 141 15.21 -10.38 -11.72
N LEU A 142 15.42 -10.83 -10.48
CA LEU A 142 15.46 -12.26 -10.17
C LEU A 142 14.14 -12.93 -10.50
N LEU A 143 13.01 -12.33 -10.14
CA LEU A 143 11.69 -12.93 -10.35
C LEU A 143 11.18 -12.82 -11.79
N THR A 144 11.71 -11.90 -12.60
CA THR A 144 11.24 -11.70 -13.99
C THR A 144 12.23 -12.10 -15.09
N LYS A 145 13.53 -12.08 -14.82
CA LYS A 145 14.57 -12.29 -15.83
C LYS A 145 15.52 -13.46 -15.53
N SER A 146 15.50 -14.02 -14.32
CA SER A 146 16.33 -15.19 -14.00
C SER A 146 15.62 -16.52 -14.28
N THR A 147 16.29 -17.64 -13.98
CA THR A 147 15.66 -18.96 -14.00
C THR A 147 14.45 -19.08 -13.08
N LEU A 148 14.32 -18.23 -12.06
CA LEU A 148 13.15 -18.17 -11.18
C LEU A 148 11.89 -17.69 -11.89
N ALA A 149 12.02 -16.91 -12.98
CA ALA A 149 10.88 -16.40 -13.74
C ALA A 149 9.99 -17.51 -14.30
N LYS A 150 10.57 -18.68 -14.61
CA LYS A 150 9.84 -19.87 -15.05
C LYS A 150 8.84 -20.37 -14.00
N TYR A 151 9.10 -20.10 -12.73
CA TYR A 151 8.31 -20.55 -11.59
C TYR A 151 7.44 -19.44 -10.99
N CYS A 152 7.77 -18.18 -11.29
CA CYS A 152 7.09 -16.98 -10.82
C CYS A 152 6.28 -16.32 -11.94
N THR A 153 5.60 -17.14 -12.74
CA THR A 153 4.77 -16.66 -13.86
C THR A 153 3.72 -15.68 -13.36
N ASN A 154 3.54 -14.57 -14.06
CA ASN A 154 2.61 -13.48 -13.71
C ASN A 154 2.98 -12.66 -12.47
N TYR A 155 4.22 -12.75 -11.97
CA TYR A 155 4.73 -11.78 -11.03
C TYR A 155 4.74 -10.38 -11.66
N LYS A 156 4.28 -9.38 -10.92
CA LYS A 156 4.29 -7.98 -11.34
C LYS A 156 5.39 -7.28 -10.54
N PRO A 157 6.44 -6.75 -11.20
CA PRO A 157 7.54 -6.10 -10.52
C PRO A 157 7.07 -4.96 -9.61
N THR A 158 7.58 -4.92 -8.40
CA THR A 158 7.16 -3.95 -7.37
C THR A 158 7.57 -2.54 -7.76
N LEU A 159 8.75 -2.34 -8.34
CA LEU A 159 9.16 -1.00 -8.80
C LEU A 159 8.36 -0.53 -10.02
N TYR A 160 8.04 -1.44 -10.94
CA TYR A 160 7.18 -1.12 -12.08
C TYR A 160 5.77 -0.74 -11.61
N ALA A 161 5.22 -1.52 -10.68
CA ALA A 161 3.91 -1.28 -10.07
C ALA A 161 3.83 0.08 -9.36
N THR A 162 4.91 0.46 -8.68
CA THR A 162 4.99 1.72 -7.92
C THR A 162 5.06 2.94 -8.84
N ASN A 163 5.77 2.83 -9.96
CA ASN A 163 6.07 3.97 -10.84
C ASN A 163 5.07 4.16 -11.99
N HIS A 164 4.52 3.09 -12.58
CA HIS A 164 3.77 3.18 -13.85
C HIS A 164 2.27 2.94 -13.72
N THR A 165 1.82 2.19 -12.71
CA THR A 165 0.43 1.73 -12.62
C THR A 165 -0.32 2.31 -11.43
N ARG A 166 0.07 3.50 -10.95
CA ARG A 166 -0.52 4.15 -9.77
C ARG A 166 -2.06 4.27 -9.87
N ARG A 167 -2.59 4.61 -11.06
CA ARG A 167 -4.04 4.68 -11.31
C ARG A 167 -4.72 3.31 -11.26
N ILE A 168 -4.13 2.29 -11.89
CA ILE A 168 -4.67 0.92 -11.90
C ILE A 168 -4.65 0.34 -10.47
N HIS A 169 -3.57 0.54 -9.72
CA HIS A 169 -3.46 0.10 -8.33
C HIS A 169 -4.40 0.85 -7.40
N GLN A 170 -4.67 2.14 -7.64
CA GLN A 170 -5.74 2.87 -6.94
C GLN A 170 -7.10 2.22 -7.20
N THR A 171 -7.45 1.92 -8.45
CA THR A 171 -8.71 1.24 -8.78
C THR A 171 -8.79 -0.16 -8.16
N LEU A 172 -7.70 -0.95 -8.23
CA LEU A 172 -7.64 -2.28 -7.62
C LEU A 172 -7.75 -2.21 -6.10
N SER A 173 -7.10 -1.22 -5.47
CA SER A 173 -7.20 -0.97 -4.04
C SER A 173 -8.63 -0.59 -3.64
N LYS A 174 -9.28 0.29 -4.40
CA LYS A 174 -10.70 0.66 -4.19
C LYS A 174 -11.62 -0.55 -4.28
N LYS A 175 -11.49 -1.34 -5.35
CA LYS A 175 -12.27 -2.60 -5.53
C LYS A 175 -12.04 -3.56 -4.38
N TYR A 176 -10.80 -3.70 -3.94
CA TYR A 176 -10.44 -4.56 -2.82
C TYR A 176 -11.05 -4.06 -1.51
N VAL A 177 -10.92 -2.78 -1.17
CA VAL A 177 -11.49 -2.23 0.06
C VAL A 177 -13.02 -2.33 0.05
N ALA A 178 -13.66 -2.07 -1.08
CA ALA A 178 -15.09 -2.31 -1.26
C ALA A 178 -15.46 -3.80 -1.06
N SER A 179 -14.64 -4.75 -1.55
CA SER A 179 -14.86 -6.19 -1.33
C SER A 179 -14.75 -6.61 0.13
N LEU A 180 -14.13 -5.79 0.99
CA LEU A 180 -14.08 -6.01 2.44
C LEU A 180 -15.34 -5.45 3.15
N GLY A 181 -16.32 -4.93 2.40
CA GLY A 181 -17.49 -4.25 2.98
C GLY A 181 -17.17 -2.87 3.57
N LEU A 182 -15.95 -2.37 3.35
CA LEU A 182 -15.51 -1.05 3.79
C LEU A 182 -15.88 -0.05 2.68
N LEU A 183 -17.15 0.34 2.66
CA LEU A 183 -17.59 1.47 1.83
C LEU A 183 -17.25 2.75 2.58
N PHE A 184 -16.36 3.57 2.02
CA PHE A 184 -16.14 4.90 2.56
C PHE A 184 -17.34 5.77 2.16
N GLU A 185 -18.03 6.32 3.16
CA GLU A 185 -18.92 7.45 2.93
C GLU A 185 -18.17 8.56 2.20
N LYS A 186 -18.86 9.40 1.41
CA LYS A 186 -18.24 10.58 0.79
C LYS A 186 -17.56 11.39 1.91
N PRO A 187 -16.21 11.42 1.96
CA PRO A 187 -15.52 11.94 3.12
C PRO A 187 -15.70 13.46 3.19
N PHE A 188 -15.88 14.10 2.03
CA PHE A 188 -16.27 15.49 1.91
C PHE A 188 -17.77 15.63 1.70
N THR A 189 -18.38 16.55 2.45
CA THR A 189 -19.76 17.00 2.22
C THR A 189 -19.83 18.52 2.26
N VAL A 190 -20.78 19.10 1.52
CA VAL A 190 -21.04 20.54 1.51
C VAL A 190 -22.48 20.76 1.98
N GLN A 191 -22.66 21.50 3.07
CA GLN A 191 -23.98 21.85 3.59
C GLN A 191 -24.02 23.35 3.86
N LYS A 192 -24.98 24.08 3.28
CA LYS A 192 -25.17 25.53 3.47
C LYS A 192 -23.82 26.29 3.39
N ASP A 193 -23.10 26.09 2.29
CA ASP A 193 -21.76 26.65 2.04
C ASP A 193 -20.63 26.23 2.98
N THR A 194 -20.89 25.35 3.93
CA THR A 194 -19.89 24.83 4.86
C THR A 194 -19.36 23.49 4.36
N ILE A 195 -18.04 23.38 4.25
CA ILE A 195 -17.35 22.15 3.85
C ILE A 195 -17.05 21.33 5.11
N TYR A 196 -17.41 20.05 5.08
CA TYR A 196 -17.12 19.09 6.15
C TYR A 196 -16.22 17.98 5.63
N PHE A 197 -15.30 17.52 6.48
CA PHE A 197 -14.52 16.31 6.27
C PHE A 197 -14.78 15.34 7.42
N LEU A 198 -15.33 14.15 7.13
CA LEU A 198 -15.74 13.15 8.12
C LEU A 198 -16.57 13.76 9.26
N GLY A 199 -17.54 14.62 8.89
CA GLY A 199 -18.43 15.31 9.82
C GLY A 199 -17.82 16.52 10.55
N LYS A 200 -16.53 16.83 10.36
CA LYS A 200 -15.88 18.01 10.97
C LYS A 200 -15.81 19.17 9.99
N SER A 201 -16.25 20.35 10.43
CA SER A 201 -16.23 21.56 9.59
C SER A 201 -14.80 22.02 9.29
N LEU A 202 -14.48 22.20 8.02
CA LEU A 202 -13.22 22.75 7.53
C LEU A 202 -13.29 24.26 7.27
N SER A 203 -14.48 24.81 7.04
CA SER A 203 -14.68 26.21 6.61
C SER A 203 -14.00 27.25 7.51
N PRO A 204 -14.01 27.14 8.85
CA PRO A 204 -13.31 28.09 9.73
C PRO A 204 -11.77 28.09 9.55
N LYS A 205 -11.21 27.07 8.91
CA LYS A 205 -9.76 26.91 8.71
C LYS A 205 -9.32 27.35 7.31
N LEU A 206 -10.25 27.57 6.39
CA LEU A 206 -9.99 27.92 4.99
C LEU A 206 -10.24 29.41 4.75
N THR A 207 -9.44 30.03 3.88
CA THR A 207 -9.78 31.35 3.34
C THR A 207 -10.92 31.23 2.32
N LYS A 208 -11.56 32.35 1.94
CA LYS A 208 -12.61 32.35 0.91
C LYS A 208 -12.15 31.66 -0.38
N SER A 209 -11.01 32.06 -0.94
CA SER A 209 -10.44 31.44 -2.15
C SER A 209 -10.16 29.95 -1.97
N GLN A 210 -9.65 29.54 -0.81
CA GLN A 210 -9.40 28.12 -0.51
C GLN A 210 -10.70 27.30 -0.41
N ALA A 211 -11.73 27.87 0.20
CA ALA A 211 -13.04 27.24 0.27
C ALA A 211 -13.68 27.14 -1.13
N THR A 212 -13.56 28.17 -1.96
CA THR A 212 -14.02 28.16 -3.35
C THR A 212 -13.32 27.09 -4.18
N ILE A 213 -11.98 27.04 -4.13
CA ILE A 213 -11.18 25.99 -4.78
C ILE A 213 -11.67 24.62 -4.32
N LEU A 214 -11.73 24.38 -3.01
CA LEU A 214 -12.09 23.07 -2.48
C LEU A 214 -13.52 22.66 -2.84
N LYS A 215 -14.50 23.57 -2.80
CA LYS A 215 -15.87 23.30 -3.27
C LYS A 215 -15.87 22.88 -4.74
N PHE A 216 -15.11 23.59 -5.58
CA PHE A 216 -15.00 23.26 -6.98
C PHE A 216 -14.36 21.87 -7.20
N CYS A 217 -13.33 21.53 -6.41
CA CYS A 217 -12.75 20.17 -6.41
C CYS A 217 -13.75 19.09 -6.02
N ILE A 218 -14.59 19.36 -5.00
CA ILE A 218 -15.61 18.42 -4.51
C ILE A 218 -16.68 18.18 -5.59
N GLN A 219 -17.07 19.23 -6.31
CA GLN A 219 -18.01 19.12 -7.43
C GLN A 219 -17.41 18.35 -8.62
N ASN A 220 -16.10 18.45 -8.81
CA ASN A 220 -15.36 17.80 -9.90
C ASN A 220 -14.54 16.59 -9.39
N GLU A 221 -15.10 15.82 -8.46
CA GLU A 221 -14.40 14.69 -7.84
C GLU A 221 -13.88 13.68 -8.87
N ASN A 222 -12.69 13.14 -8.62
CA ASN A 222 -11.95 12.21 -9.49
C ASN A 222 -11.56 12.76 -10.87
N SER A 223 -11.82 14.02 -11.16
CA SER A 223 -11.43 14.70 -12.40
C SER A 223 -10.24 15.62 -12.17
N ILE A 224 -9.42 15.81 -13.21
CA ILE A 224 -8.35 16.81 -13.16
C ILE A 224 -9.01 18.17 -13.33
N VAL A 225 -8.82 19.03 -12.35
CA VAL A 225 -9.11 20.45 -12.49
C VAL A 225 -7.79 21.15 -12.82
N ASN A 226 -7.77 21.81 -13.97
CA ASN A 226 -6.56 22.45 -14.48
C ASN A 226 -6.38 23.86 -13.90
N TYR A 227 -5.25 24.48 -14.22
CA TYR A 227 -4.92 25.81 -13.74
C TYR A 227 -5.84 26.89 -14.30
N ASP A 228 -6.29 26.74 -15.55
CA ASP A 228 -7.14 27.71 -16.22
C ASP A 228 -8.55 27.75 -15.58
N MET A 229 -9.13 26.58 -15.29
CA MET A 229 -10.39 26.45 -14.56
C MET A 229 -10.32 27.12 -13.19
N LEU A 230 -9.19 27.02 -12.49
CA LEU A 230 -8.99 27.77 -11.25
C LEU A 230 -8.77 29.26 -11.45
N GLY A 231 -8.08 29.62 -12.53
CA GLY A 231 -7.88 31.00 -12.94
C GLY A 231 -9.22 31.71 -13.05
N SER A 232 -10.10 31.19 -13.89
CA SER A 232 -11.45 31.73 -14.11
C SER A 232 -12.34 31.66 -12.87
N LEU A 233 -12.09 30.72 -11.95
CA LEU A 233 -12.85 30.61 -10.70
C LEU A 233 -12.46 31.68 -9.67
N LEU A 234 -11.18 32.07 -9.66
CA LEU A 234 -10.61 32.95 -8.63
C LEU A 234 -10.52 34.41 -9.08
N TRP A 235 -10.35 34.65 -10.38
CA TRP A 235 -10.18 35.97 -10.95
C TRP A 235 -11.13 36.20 -12.11
N SER A 236 -11.59 37.44 -12.23
CA SER A 236 -12.52 37.88 -13.27
C SER A 236 -11.84 38.31 -14.56
N SER A 237 -10.51 38.49 -14.56
CA SER A 237 -9.73 38.87 -15.74
C SER A 237 -8.38 38.14 -15.79
N ASP A 238 -7.90 37.87 -17.01
CA ASP A 238 -6.62 37.18 -17.27
C ASP A 238 -5.40 38.00 -16.82
N GLU A 239 -5.53 39.32 -16.69
CA GLU A 239 -4.43 40.19 -16.22
C GLU A 239 -4.05 39.94 -14.75
N GLN A 240 -4.95 39.37 -13.95
CA GLN A 240 -4.69 39.01 -12.55
C GLN A 240 -4.24 37.55 -12.38
N PHE A 241 -4.17 36.81 -13.48
CA PHE A 241 -3.79 35.40 -13.47
C PHE A 241 -2.29 35.24 -13.18
N SER A 242 -2.00 34.42 -12.16
CA SER A 242 -0.63 34.02 -11.86
C SER A 242 -0.60 32.55 -11.49
N LEU A 243 0.06 31.74 -12.34
CA LEU A 243 0.34 30.33 -12.05
C LEU A 243 1.06 30.16 -10.71
N TRP A 244 1.94 31.10 -10.36
CA TRP A 244 2.62 31.10 -9.08
C TRP A 244 1.63 31.30 -7.92
N ALA A 245 0.71 32.27 -8.04
CA ALA A 245 -0.32 32.51 -7.03
C ALA A 245 -1.25 31.30 -6.85
N ILE A 246 -1.67 30.67 -7.95
CA ILE A 246 -2.49 29.44 -7.89
C ILE A 246 -1.73 28.32 -7.18
N ASN A 247 -0.48 28.05 -7.59
CA ASN A 247 0.33 27.02 -6.94
C ASN A 247 0.51 27.30 -5.44
N LYS A 248 0.69 28.55 -5.03
CA LYS A 248 0.77 28.92 -3.62
C LYS A 248 -0.54 28.73 -2.87
N GLN A 249 -1.69 29.04 -3.48
CA GLN A 249 -3.00 28.77 -2.87
C GLN A 249 -3.24 27.26 -2.71
N LEU A 250 -2.90 26.47 -3.73
CA LEU A 250 -2.99 25.00 -3.70
C LEU A 250 -2.08 24.40 -2.63
N GLN A 251 -0.82 24.84 -2.54
CA GLN A 251 0.11 24.38 -1.51
C GLN A 251 -0.40 24.69 -0.10
N ARG A 252 -0.94 25.89 0.13
CA ARG A 252 -1.51 26.29 1.43
C ARG A 252 -2.79 25.52 1.74
N LEU A 253 -3.64 25.27 0.75
CA LEU A 253 -4.82 24.45 0.89
C LEU A 253 -4.45 23.02 1.28
N GLU A 254 -3.51 22.40 0.55
CA GLU A 254 -3.01 21.05 0.85
C GLU A 254 -2.51 20.96 2.29
N ALA A 255 -1.63 21.88 2.71
CA ALA A 255 -1.10 21.90 4.09
C ALA A 255 -2.22 21.99 5.15
N LYS A 256 -3.23 22.86 4.92
CA LYS A 256 -4.37 22.99 5.82
C LYS A 256 -5.24 21.74 5.86
N LEU A 257 -5.46 21.08 4.72
CA LEU A 257 -6.19 19.82 4.65
C LEU A 257 -5.47 18.73 5.46
N GLN A 258 -4.16 18.62 5.30
CA GLN A 258 -3.32 17.66 6.05
C GLN A 258 -3.39 17.90 7.57
N MET A 259 -3.27 19.16 8.00
CA MET A 259 -3.41 19.53 9.41
C MET A 259 -4.79 19.17 10.00
N ASN A 260 -5.82 19.06 9.16
CA ASN A 260 -7.17 18.68 9.56
C ASN A 260 -7.49 17.20 9.28
N GLY A 261 -6.46 16.37 9.05
CA GLY A 261 -6.59 14.92 8.94
C GLY A 261 -6.99 14.41 7.56
N VAL A 262 -6.99 15.25 6.53
CA VAL A 262 -7.20 14.82 5.15
C VAL A 262 -5.91 14.18 4.63
N PRO A 263 -5.93 12.92 4.17
CA PRO A 263 -4.74 12.28 3.62
C PRO A 263 -4.24 12.97 2.34
N ASN A 264 -2.91 13.06 2.18
CA ASN A 264 -2.26 13.59 0.96
C ASN A 264 -2.63 12.81 -0.31
N THR A 265 -3.14 11.59 -0.14
CA THR A 265 -3.62 10.77 -1.25
C THR A 265 -4.96 11.26 -1.80
N MET A 266 -5.78 11.96 -1.01
CA MET A 266 -7.09 12.47 -1.45
C MET A 266 -6.98 13.78 -2.23
N PHE A 267 -6.08 14.69 -1.85
CA PHE A 267 -5.88 15.96 -2.55
C PHE A 267 -4.46 16.02 -3.08
N ARG A 268 -4.29 15.98 -4.41
CA ARG A 268 -2.97 15.85 -5.02
C ARG A 268 -2.78 16.74 -6.25
N ILE A 269 -1.54 17.21 -6.42
CA ILE A 269 -1.09 17.91 -7.61
C ILE A 269 -0.71 16.89 -8.69
N VAL A 270 -1.21 17.11 -9.91
CA VAL A 270 -0.82 16.38 -11.12
C VAL A 270 0.09 17.30 -11.92
N ARG A 271 1.40 17.03 -11.91
CA ARG A 271 2.42 17.89 -12.49
C ARG A 271 2.08 18.25 -13.94
N GLY A 272 2.04 19.55 -14.23
CA GLY A 272 1.75 20.09 -15.56
C GLY A 272 0.29 20.00 -16.02
N GLN A 273 -0.61 19.45 -15.19
CA GLN A 273 -2.02 19.27 -15.57
C GLN A 273 -2.98 19.98 -14.61
N GLY A 274 -2.63 20.10 -13.32
CA GLY A 274 -3.46 20.74 -12.31
C GLY A 274 -3.52 19.92 -11.04
N PHE A 275 -4.72 19.66 -10.53
CA PHE A 275 -4.95 18.92 -9.29
C PHE A 275 -6.18 18.02 -9.40
N VAL A 276 -6.24 17.03 -8.52
CA VAL A 276 -7.38 16.14 -8.42
C VAL A 276 -7.70 15.88 -6.96
N LEU A 277 -9.00 15.93 -6.66
CA LEU A 277 -9.56 15.40 -5.42
C LEU A 277 -10.09 14.00 -5.71
N THR A 278 -9.53 12.99 -5.05
CA THR A 278 -10.01 11.61 -5.13
C THR A 278 -10.66 11.21 -3.83
N ASN A 279 -11.92 10.77 -3.89
CA ASN A 279 -12.51 10.02 -2.80
C ASN A 279 -11.86 8.63 -2.76
N ILE A 280 -11.59 8.11 -1.56
CA ILE A 280 -11.14 6.73 -1.36
C ILE A 280 -12.35 5.82 -1.47
#